data_AF-A0A952DVG6-F1
#
_entry.id   AF-A0A952DVG6-F1
#
_cell.length_a   1.000
_cell.length_b   1.000
_cell.length_c   1.000
_cell.angle_alpha   90.00
_cell.angle_beta   90.00
_cell.angle_gamma   90.00
#
_symmetry.space_group_name_H-M   'P 1'
#
loop_
_entity.id
_entity.type
_entity.pdbx_description
1 polymer ?
#
loop_
_entity_poly.entity_id
_entity_poly.type
_entity_poly.pdbx_seq_one_letter_code
_entity_poly.pdbx_strand_id
1 'polypeptide(L)'
;MKKILIILLVFALIVIISVIAIDPLGFRSPLSPTGVPTIAPTDSIQSLRSSTTTPNFASEIIVDGLNNPWDIIMLPDESYIFSERANKLTHLANGVKTSIPTPDDTVVRGEGGLLGLAIDPEFSSNRFIYACFNSNLSGNTDVRVVRWKLSLSNDLLEDRRDIITGIPANESGRHSGCQLEFGPDNYLWVGTGDAAIGSTPQDPTSLGGKILRVDR
;
A
#
# COMPACT_ATOMS: atom_id res chain seq x y z
N MET A 1 -11.42 -17.04 59.82
CA MET A 1 -10.11 -16.37 59.69
C MET A 1 -8.92 -17.32 59.47
N LYS A 2 -8.86 -18.52 60.07
CA LYS A 2 -7.75 -19.47 59.88
C LYS A 2 -7.65 -20.16 58.49
N LYS A 3 -8.71 -20.20 57.68
CA LYS A 3 -8.72 -20.87 56.36
C LYS A 3 -8.18 -20.02 55.20
N ILE A 4 -8.20 -18.69 55.31
CA ILE A 4 -7.71 -17.77 54.27
C ILE A 4 -6.17 -17.63 54.32
N LEU A 5 -5.58 -17.78 55.51
CA LEU A 5 -4.14 -17.69 55.71
C LEU A 5 -3.38 -18.89 55.10
N ILE A 6 -4.01 -20.06 54.99
CA ILE A 6 -3.40 -21.28 54.45
C ILE A 6 -3.33 -21.23 52.91
N ILE A 7 -4.30 -20.59 52.24
CA ILE A 7 -4.34 -20.50 50.77
C ILE A 7 -3.26 -19.53 50.25
N LEU A 8 -2.98 -18.44 50.98
CA LEU A 8 -1.91 -17.50 50.63
C LEU A 8 -0.50 -18.07 50.82
N LEU A 9 -0.32 -18.97 51.79
CA LEU A 9 0.97 -19.64 52.03
C LEU A 9 1.29 -20.72 50.98
N VAL A 10 0.28 -21.37 50.39
CA VAL A 10 0.49 -22.35 49.31
C VAL A 10 0.80 -21.68 47.97
N PHE A 11 0.24 -20.50 47.69
CA PHE A 11 0.57 -19.73 46.48
C PHE A 11 1.96 -19.10 46.51
N ALA A 12 2.43 -18.67 47.69
CA ALA A 12 3.79 -18.14 47.86
C ALA A 12 4.88 -19.21 47.68
N LEU A 13 4.57 -20.49 47.91
CA LEU A 13 5.53 -21.59 47.78
C LEU A 13 5.69 -22.08 46.33
N ILE A 14 4.69 -21.88 45.46
CA ILE A 14 4.72 -22.32 44.05
C ILE A 14 5.48 -21.32 43.15
N VAL A 15 5.63 -20.05 43.56
CA VAL A 15 6.40 -19.05 42.80
C VAL A 15 7.92 -19.12 43.04
N ILE A 16 8.38 -19.95 44.00
CA ILE A 16 9.80 -20.04 44.37
C ILE A 16 10.54 -21.22 43.68
N ILE A 17 9.84 -22.08 42.92
CA ILE A 17 10.46 -23.24 42.26
C ILE A 17 10.26 -23.15 40.74
N SER A 18 11.04 -22.30 40.05
CA SER A 18 11.40 -22.50 38.63
C SER A 18 12.43 -21.50 38.09
N VAL A 19 13.44 -21.10 38.89
CA VAL A 19 14.62 -20.40 38.35
C VAL A 19 15.89 -21.02 38.93
N ILE A 20 16.20 -22.26 38.56
CA ILE A 20 17.54 -22.80 38.66
C ILE A 20 17.78 -23.71 37.45
N ALA A 21 18.61 -23.23 36.52
CA ALA A 21 19.70 -23.97 35.85
C ALA A 21 19.99 -23.38 34.46
N ILE A 22 20.92 -22.42 34.37
CA ILE A 22 21.88 -22.29 33.25
C ILE A 22 23.19 -21.68 33.78
N ASP A 23 24.20 -22.55 33.85
CA ASP A 23 25.68 -22.40 33.85
C ASP A 23 26.41 -21.16 34.43
N PRO A 24 27.44 -21.36 35.28
CA PRO A 24 28.40 -20.32 35.60
C PRO A 24 29.45 -20.27 34.48
N LEU A 25 29.26 -19.41 33.48
CA LEU A 25 30.36 -19.04 32.60
C LEU A 25 31.33 -18.16 33.38
N GLY A 26 32.45 -18.76 33.79
CA GLY A 26 33.54 -18.08 34.47
C GLY A 26 34.04 -16.88 33.67
N PHE A 27 34.07 -15.72 34.32
CA PHE A 27 34.82 -14.56 33.85
C PHE A 27 36.31 -14.92 33.79
N ARG A 28 36.84 -15.18 32.59
CA ARG A 28 38.28 -15.11 32.34
C ARG A 28 38.66 -13.66 32.09
N SER A 29 39.63 -13.16 32.85
CA SER A 29 40.30 -11.89 32.59
C SER A 29 40.86 -11.85 31.15
N PRO A 30 40.83 -10.71 30.45
CA PRO A 30 41.47 -10.60 29.15
C PRO A 30 43.00 -10.68 29.32
N LEU A 31 43.64 -11.58 28.55
CA LEU A 31 45.09 -11.60 28.40
C LEU A 31 45.53 -10.36 27.63
N SER A 32 46.57 -9.67 28.11
CA SER A 32 47.24 -8.61 27.37
C SER A 32 47.87 -9.17 26.10
N PRO A 33 47.60 -8.63 24.90
CA PRO A 33 48.26 -9.08 23.69
C PRO A 33 49.68 -8.49 23.64
N THR A 34 50.69 -9.32 23.90
CA THR A 34 52.07 -9.04 23.52
C THR A 34 52.24 -9.26 22.01
N GLY A 35 52.62 -8.18 21.30
CA GLY A 35 53.39 -8.21 20.04
C GLY A 35 52.66 -8.72 18.79
N VAL A 36 52.03 -7.82 18.03
CA VAL A 36 51.73 -8.05 16.60
C VAL A 36 52.76 -7.25 15.78
N PRO A 37 53.48 -7.88 14.83
CA PRO A 37 54.41 -7.16 13.96
C PRO A 37 53.65 -6.16 13.07
N THR A 38 54.10 -4.92 13.06
CA THR A 38 53.60 -3.86 12.17
C THR A 38 53.98 -4.20 10.73
N ILE A 39 53.02 -4.63 9.93
CA ILE A 39 53.16 -4.67 8.47
C ILE A 39 52.75 -3.29 7.96
N ALA A 40 53.69 -2.57 7.35
CA ALA A 40 53.40 -1.29 6.72
C ALA A 40 52.40 -1.48 5.57
N PRO A 41 51.35 -0.65 5.45
CA PRO A 41 50.42 -0.77 4.33
C PRO A 41 51.16 -0.42 3.04
N THR A 42 51.24 -1.39 2.14
CA THR A 42 51.66 -1.15 0.76
C THR A 42 50.54 -0.39 0.07
N ASP A 43 50.79 0.87 -0.26
CA ASP A 43 49.94 1.73 -1.09
C ASP A 43 49.81 1.13 -2.50
N SER A 44 48.88 0.19 -2.68
CA SER A 44 48.52 -0.34 -3.99
C SER A 44 47.10 -0.88 -3.99
N ILE A 45 46.13 -0.04 -3.61
CA ILE A 45 44.75 -0.20 -4.08
C ILE A 45 44.51 0.95 -5.04
N GLN A 46 45.02 0.80 -6.26
CA GLN A 46 44.74 1.72 -7.34
C GLN A 46 43.22 1.73 -7.55
N SER A 47 42.65 2.89 -7.25
CA SER A 47 41.22 3.15 -7.24
C SER A 47 40.64 2.89 -8.63
N LEU A 48 40.03 1.72 -8.85
CA LEU A 48 39.10 1.49 -9.97
C LEU A 48 37.82 2.28 -9.68
N ARG A 49 37.89 3.61 -9.76
CA ARG A 49 36.69 4.43 -9.89
C ARG A 49 36.21 4.24 -11.32
N SER A 50 35.34 3.26 -11.52
CA SER A 50 34.45 3.26 -12.66
C SER A 50 33.77 4.63 -12.69
N SER A 51 34.02 5.41 -13.74
CA SER A 51 33.30 6.65 -14.00
C SER A 51 31.84 6.29 -14.26
N THR A 52 31.02 6.26 -13.22
CA THR A 52 29.57 6.18 -13.36
C THR A 52 29.10 7.52 -13.90
N THR A 53 29.00 7.64 -15.23
CA THR A 53 28.29 8.75 -15.86
C THR A 53 26.83 8.66 -15.42
N THR A 54 26.37 9.65 -14.66
CA THR A 54 24.94 9.77 -14.32
C THR A 54 24.14 9.89 -15.61
N PRO A 55 23.07 9.10 -15.82
CA PRO A 55 22.21 9.26 -16.97
C PRO A 55 21.60 10.67 -17.02
N ASN A 56 21.65 11.32 -18.17
CA ASN A 56 20.93 12.57 -18.40
C ASN A 56 19.49 12.27 -18.78
N PHE A 57 18.53 12.82 -18.02
CA PHE A 57 17.10 12.72 -18.31
C PHE A 57 16.59 14.05 -18.88
N ALA A 58 15.68 13.98 -19.83
CA ALA A 58 14.88 15.11 -20.31
C ALA A 58 13.41 14.85 -19.95
N SER A 59 12.67 15.92 -19.65
CA SER A 59 11.24 15.87 -19.33
C SER A 59 10.47 16.85 -20.19
N GLU A 60 9.29 16.47 -20.63
CA GLU A 60 8.34 17.32 -21.34
C GLU A 60 6.96 17.28 -20.68
N ILE A 61 6.19 18.36 -20.81
CA ILE A 61 4.83 18.43 -20.29
C ILE A 61 3.90 17.83 -21.34
N ILE A 62 3.36 16.65 -21.06
CA ILE A 62 2.36 15.98 -21.92
C ILE A 62 0.92 16.42 -21.59
N VAL A 63 0.69 16.84 -20.35
CA VAL A 63 -0.59 17.31 -19.84
C VAL A 63 -0.38 18.23 -18.65
N ASP A 64 -1.16 19.30 -18.57
CA ASP A 64 -1.19 20.22 -17.44
C ASP A 64 -2.61 20.39 -16.89
N GLY A 65 -2.78 21.21 -15.85
CA GLY A 65 -4.09 21.63 -15.35
C GLY A 65 -4.99 20.51 -14.83
N LEU A 66 -4.40 19.37 -14.43
CA LEU A 66 -5.08 18.34 -13.65
C LEU A 66 -5.21 18.82 -12.19
N ASN A 67 -6.34 18.55 -11.57
CA ASN A 67 -6.61 18.89 -10.18
C ASN A 67 -6.33 17.69 -9.26
N ASN A 68 -5.18 17.71 -8.59
CA ASN A 68 -4.71 16.65 -7.70
C ASN A 68 -4.80 15.24 -8.35
N PRO A 69 -4.10 15.02 -9.49
CA PRO A 69 -4.07 13.70 -10.12
C PRO A 69 -3.44 12.68 -9.17
N TRP A 70 -3.93 11.44 -9.19
CA TRP A 70 -3.43 10.37 -8.33
C TRP A 70 -2.79 9.23 -9.12
N ASP A 71 -3.52 8.67 -10.08
CA ASP A 71 -3.07 7.53 -10.89
C ASP A 71 -3.30 7.76 -12.38
N ILE A 72 -2.65 6.97 -13.21
CA ILE A 72 -2.72 7.01 -14.67
C ILE A 72 -2.76 5.59 -15.24
N ILE A 73 -3.69 5.33 -16.17
CA ILE A 73 -3.68 4.13 -17.01
C ILE A 73 -3.61 4.52 -18.48
N MET A 74 -2.88 3.73 -19.27
CA MET A 74 -2.83 3.84 -20.73
C MET A 74 -3.87 2.90 -21.33
N LEU A 75 -4.64 3.39 -22.28
CA LEU A 75 -5.61 2.62 -23.05
C LEU A 75 -4.95 2.00 -24.30
N PRO A 76 -5.56 0.98 -24.94
CA PRO A 76 -5.00 0.35 -26.14
C PRO A 76 -4.86 1.28 -27.37
N ASP A 77 -5.55 2.43 -27.37
CA ASP A 77 -5.44 3.47 -28.39
C ASP A 77 -4.39 4.54 -28.05
N GLU A 78 -3.51 4.25 -27.09
CA GLU A 78 -2.44 5.13 -26.58
C GLU A 78 -2.94 6.42 -25.91
N SER A 79 -4.25 6.53 -25.67
CA SER A 79 -4.81 7.59 -24.83
C SER A 79 -4.65 7.25 -23.35
N TYR A 80 -4.77 8.27 -22.49
CA TYR A 80 -4.56 8.13 -21.05
C TYR A 80 -5.83 8.44 -20.27
N ILE A 81 -6.05 7.73 -19.17
CA ILE A 81 -7.04 8.09 -18.16
C ILE A 81 -6.30 8.41 -16.87
N PHE A 82 -6.60 9.57 -16.30
CA PHE A 82 -6.09 10.02 -15.02
C PHE A 82 -7.21 9.98 -13.99
N SER A 83 -6.95 9.51 -12.78
CA SER A 83 -7.83 9.78 -11.64
C SER A 83 -7.49 11.14 -11.04
N GLU A 84 -8.49 12.00 -10.85
CA GLU A 84 -8.34 13.23 -10.10
C GLU A 84 -9.08 13.10 -8.76
N ARG A 85 -8.35 13.32 -7.67
CA ARG A 85 -8.71 12.84 -6.32
C ARG A 85 -10.10 13.25 -5.83
N ALA A 86 -10.67 14.31 -6.40
CA ALA A 86 -11.97 14.81 -6.02
C ALA A 86 -13.12 13.88 -6.43
N ASN A 87 -13.39 13.74 -7.73
CA ASN A 87 -14.62 13.10 -8.23
C ASN A 87 -14.67 12.97 -9.77
N LYS A 88 -13.54 12.87 -10.46
CA LYS A 88 -13.56 12.68 -11.92
C LYS A 88 -12.35 11.93 -12.43
N LEU A 89 -12.55 11.30 -13.58
CA LEU A 89 -11.48 10.86 -14.44
C LEU A 89 -11.24 11.93 -15.51
N THR A 90 -9.99 12.12 -15.92
CA THR A 90 -9.65 12.92 -17.10
C THR A 90 -9.12 12.00 -18.18
N HIS A 91 -9.77 11.99 -19.34
CA HIS A 91 -9.29 11.33 -20.55
C HIS A 91 -8.44 12.30 -21.36
N LEU A 92 -7.25 11.86 -21.76
CA LEU A 92 -6.34 12.60 -22.62
C LEU A 92 -6.13 11.82 -23.92
N ALA A 93 -6.65 12.34 -25.02
CA ALA A 93 -6.44 11.79 -26.36
C ALA A 93 -6.00 12.90 -27.31
N ASN A 94 -4.88 12.69 -28.02
CA ASN A 94 -4.35 13.65 -29.00
C ASN A 94 -4.21 15.09 -28.47
N GLY A 95 -3.80 15.23 -27.19
CA GLY A 95 -3.66 16.53 -26.52
C GLY A 95 -4.96 17.17 -26.03
N VAL A 96 -6.12 16.52 -26.26
CA VAL A 96 -7.43 17.00 -25.80
C VAL A 96 -7.81 16.34 -24.48
N LYS A 97 -8.16 17.15 -23.47
CA LYS A 97 -8.66 16.70 -22.17
C LYS A 97 -10.18 16.65 -22.17
N THR A 98 -10.74 15.51 -21.79
CA THR A 98 -12.18 15.32 -21.57
C THR A 98 -12.43 14.86 -20.15
N SER A 99 -13.40 15.48 -19.47
CA SER A 99 -13.75 15.15 -18.08
C SER A 99 -14.85 14.10 -18.06
N ILE A 100 -14.62 13.03 -17.31
CA ILE A 100 -15.57 11.93 -17.10
C ILE A 100 -15.93 11.91 -15.61
N PRO A 101 -17.12 12.41 -15.21
CA PRO A 101 -17.52 12.44 -13.81
C PRO A 101 -17.61 11.03 -13.20
N THR A 102 -17.18 10.87 -11.95
CA THR A 102 -17.48 9.68 -11.16
C THR A 102 -18.77 9.88 -10.34
N PRO A 103 -19.43 8.80 -9.87
CA PRO A 103 -20.57 8.94 -8.97
C PRO A 103 -20.27 9.76 -7.70
N ASP A 104 -21.31 10.42 -7.17
CA ASP A 104 -21.23 11.37 -6.05
C ASP A 104 -21.16 10.70 -4.67
N ASP A 105 -20.42 9.59 -4.58
CA ASP A 105 -20.11 8.90 -3.33
C ASP A 105 -18.65 9.01 -2.92
N THR A 106 -17.81 9.72 -3.69
CA THR A 106 -16.38 9.88 -3.38
C THR A 106 -16.17 10.78 -2.16
N VAL A 107 -15.40 10.29 -1.18
CA VAL A 107 -15.07 11.05 0.03
C VAL A 107 -13.62 11.53 -0.04
N VAL A 108 -13.46 12.85 -0.15
CA VAL A 108 -12.15 13.49 -0.18
C VAL A 108 -11.79 13.98 1.22
N ARG A 109 -10.85 13.31 1.88
CA ARG A 109 -10.34 13.71 3.21
C ARG A 109 -8.93 13.18 3.40
N GLY A 110 -8.00 14.02 3.86
CA GLY A 110 -6.62 13.62 4.05
C GLY A 110 -5.98 13.07 2.77
N GLU A 111 -5.59 11.80 2.81
CA GLU A 111 -5.02 11.04 1.68
C GLU A 111 -6.12 10.41 0.80
N GLY A 112 -7.35 10.33 1.30
CA GLY A 112 -8.47 9.70 0.63
C GLY A 112 -9.11 10.53 -0.48
N GLY A 113 -9.80 9.81 -1.37
CA GLY A 113 -10.49 10.34 -2.54
C GLY A 113 -10.58 9.27 -3.62
N LEU A 114 -10.62 9.68 -4.89
CA LEU A 114 -10.46 8.81 -6.05
C LEU A 114 -8.97 8.53 -6.30
N LEU A 115 -8.54 7.28 -6.13
CA LEU A 115 -7.12 6.93 -6.05
C LEU A 115 -6.71 6.03 -7.23
N GLY A 116 -6.38 4.76 -6.97
CA GLY A 116 -5.81 3.89 -7.99
C GLY A 116 -6.78 3.47 -9.08
N LEU A 117 -6.22 3.16 -10.23
CA LEU A 117 -6.90 2.71 -11.44
C LEU A 117 -6.26 1.42 -11.94
N ALA A 118 -7.06 0.58 -12.60
CA ALA A 118 -6.55 -0.52 -13.39
C ALA A 118 -7.44 -0.72 -14.63
N ILE A 119 -6.82 -1.13 -15.74
CA ILE A 119 -7.50 -1.51 -16.96
C ILE A 119 -7.73 -3.02 -16.97
N ASP A 120 -8.93 -3.47 -17.34
CA ASP A 120 -9.19 -4.90 -17.47
C ASP A 120 -8.31 -5.50 -18.60
N PRO A 121 -7.72 -6.70 -18.43
CA PRO A 121 -6.90 -7.32 -19.48
C PRO A 121 -7.66 -7.52 -20.81
N GLU A 122 -8.99 -7.60 -20.76
CA GLU A 122 -9.87 -7.70 -21.94
C GLU A 122 -10.53 -6.36 -22.32
N PHE A 123 -9.95 -5.21 -21.93
CA PHE A 123 -10.53 -3.89 -22.15
C PHE A 123 -10.96 -3.64 -23.60
N SER A 124 -10.19 -4.12 -24.59
CA SER A 124 -10.53 -3.96 -26.01
C SER A 124 -11.90 -4.54 -26.39
N SER A 125 -12.41 -5.52 -25.65
CA SER A 125 -13.73 -6.13 -25.86
C SER A 125 -14.79 -5.66 -24.86
N ASN A 126 -14.42 -5.49 -23.58
CA ASN A 126 -15.38 -5.25 -22.50
C ASN A 126 -15.46 -3.78 -22.02
N ARG A 127 -14.42 -2.98 -22.31
CA ARG A 127 -14.27 -1.58 -21.88
C ARG A 127 -14.28 -1.39 -20.36
N PHE A 128 -13.91 -2.40 -19.58
CA PHE A 128 -13.94 -2.31 -18.12
C PHE A 128 -12.67 -1.68 -17.54
N ILE A 129 -12.89 -0.74 -16.62
CA ILE A 129 -11.85 -0.21 -15.75
C ILE A 129 -12.24 -0.48 -14.29
N TYR A 130 -11.24 -0.53 -13.43
CA TYR A 130 -11.39 -0.64 -11.99
C TYR A 130 -10.82 0.62 -11.36
N ALA A 131 -11.47 1.10 -10.31
CA ALA A 131 -10.95 2.16 -9.47
C ALA A 131 -11.02 1.78 -8.00
N CYS A 132 -10.06 2.27 -7.22
CA CYS A 132 -10.09 2.19 -5.78
C CYS A 132 -10.24 3.58 -5.17
N PHE A 133 -11.22 3.76 -4.29
CA PHE A 133 -11.52 5.07 -3.72
C PHE A 133 -12.25 4.99 -2.38
N ASN A 134 -12.19 6.07 -1.61
CA ASN A 134 -12.99 6.24 -0.40
C ASN A 134 -14.43 6.57 -0.80
N SER A 135 -15.39 5.77 -0.36
CA SER A 135 -16.82 5.93 -0.67
C SER A 135 -17.65 6.10 0.61
N ASN A 136 -18.71 6.89 0.57
CA ASN A 136 -19.73 6.96 1.63
C ASN A 136 -21.06 6.27 1.23
N LEU A 137 -21.06 5.43 0.17
CA LEU A 137 -22.30 4.88 -0.38
C LEU A 137 -23.11 4.06 0.64
N SER A 138 -22.46 3.44 1.63
CA SER A 138 -23.13 2.68 2.70
C SER A 138 -23.46 3.52 3.94
N GLY A 139 -23.39 4.86 3.86
CA GLY A 139 -23.67 5.79 4.96
C GLY A 139 -22.48 6.06 5.89
N ASN A 140 -21.50 5.15 5.94
CA ASN A 140 -20.18 5.35 6.55
C ASN A 140 -19.10 5.29 5.47
N THR A 141 -17.94 5.91 5.73
CA THR A 141 -16.81 5.85 4.80
C THR A 141 -16.10 4.50 4.87
N ASP A 142 -15.98 3.83 3.74
CA ASP A 142 -15.10 2.69 3.50
C ASP A 142 -14.24 2.93 2.26
N VAL A 143 -13.19 2.15 2.08
CA VAL A 143 -12.46 2.09 0.81
C VAL A 143 -13.07 0.96 -0.03
N ARG A 144 -13.28 1.24 -1.33
CA ARG A 144 -13.91 0.29 -2.26
C ARG A 144 -13.07 0.11 -3.49
N VAL A 145 -13.14 -1.10 -4.05
CA VAL A 145 -12.72 -1.38 -5.43
C VAL A 145 -13.99 -1.56 -6.25
N VAL A 146 -14.15 -0.74 -7.28
CA VAL A 146 -15.36 -0.69 -8.12
C VAL A 146 -14.94 -0.84 -9.57
N ARG A 147 -15.71 -1.63 -10.31
CA ARG A 147 -15.60 -1.77 -11.77
C ARG A 147 -16.65 -0.92 -12.45
N TRP A 148 -16.27 -0.25 -13.52
CA TRP A 148 -17.19 0.42 -14.46
C TRP A 148 -16.87 0.05 -15.89
N LYS A 149 -17.87 0.20 -16.76
CA LYS A 149 -17.67 0.25 -18.19
C LYS A 149 -17.40 1.69 -18.61
N LEU A 150 -16.27 1.91 -19.27
CA LEU A 150 -15.84 3.23 -19.74
C LEU A 150 -16.39 3.51 -21.15
N SER A 151 -17.29 4.48 -21.25
CA SER A 151 -17.82 4.97 -22.52
C SER A 151 -17.16 6.29 -22.93
N LEU A 152 -16.17 6.21 -23.82
CA LEU A 152 -15.47 7.39 -24.35
C LEU A 152 -16.30 8.19 -25.37
N SER A 153 -17.34 7.60 -25.95
CA SER A 153 -18.20 8.34 -26.90
C SER A 153 -19.22 9.24 -26.19
N ASN A 154 -19.53 8.90 -24.93
CA ASN A 154 -20.51 9.60 -24.10
C ASN A 154 -19.87 10.25 -22.87
N ASP A 155 -18.54 10.15 -22.73
CA ASP A 155 -17.75 10.69 -21.62
C ASP A 155 -18.27 10.31 -20.23
N LEU A 156 -18.62 9.04 -20.03
CA LEU A 156 -19.26 8.56 -18.79
C LEU A 156 -18.84 7.14 -18.38
N LEU A 157 -19.17 6.82 -17.13
CA LEU A 157 -19.01 5.50 -16.53
C LEU A 157 -20.36 4.80 -16.39
N GLU A 158 -20.46 3.59 -16.91
CA GLU A 158 -21.67 2.75 -16.91
C GLU A 158 -21.43 1.47 -16.09
N ASP A 159 -22.49 0.67 -15.89
CA ASP A 159 -22.41 -0.70 -15.39
C ASP A 159 -21.59 -0.87 -14.09
N ARG A 160 -21.78 0.06 -13.14
CA ARG A 160 -21.12 0.03 -11.83
C ARG A 160 -21.27 -1.34 -11.17
N ARG A 161 -20.16 -1.91 -10.72
CA ARG A 161 -20.13 -3.10 -9.87
C ARG A 161 -19.09 -2.92 -8.76
N ASP A 162 -19.56 -2.89 -7.51
CA ASP A 162 -18.68 -2.87 -6.34
C ASP A 162 -18.10 -4.28 -6.15
N ILE A 163 -16.78 -4.42 -6.34
CA ILE A 163 -16.05 -5.70 -6.31
C ILE A 163 -15.59 -6.01 -4.89
N ILE A 164 -15.02 -5.00 -4.22
CA ILE A 164 -14.63 -5.07 -2.82
C ILE A 164 -15.22 -3.87 -2.10
N THR A 165 -15.86 -4.13 -0.97
CA THR A 165 -16.35 -3.12 -0.03
C THR A 165 -15.84 -3.43 1.37
N GLY A 166 -15.96 -2.47 2.29
CA GLY A 166 -15.61 -2.67 3.69
C GLY A 166 -14.11 -2.69 3.99
N ILE A 167 -13.25 -2.24 3.06
CA ILE A 167 -11.85 -1.95 3.43
C ILE A 167 -11.90 -0.77 4.41
N PRO A 168 -11.27 -0.89 5.59
CA PRO A 168 -11.42 0.10 6.64
C PRO A 168 -10.89 1.47 6.18
N ALA A 169 -11.62 2.51 6.55
CA ALA A 169 -11.17 3.89 6.49
C ALA A 169 -11.26 4.51 7.89
N ASN A 170 -10.45 5.53 8.15
CA ASN A 170 -10.56 6.33 9.37
C ASN A 170 -11.12 7.72 9.04
N GLU A 171 -11.59 8.41 10.07
CA GLU A 171 -12.07 9.77 9.92
C GLU A 171 -11.00 10.68 9.31
N SER A 172 -9.74 10.66 9.75
CA SER A 172 -8.70 11.54 9.19
C SER A 172 -8.41 11.35 7.69
N GLY A 173 -8.91 10.26 7.08
CA GLY A 173 -8.69 9.90 5.68
C GLY A 173 -7.26 9.45 5.39
N ARG A 174 -6.54 8.95 6.40
CA ARG A 174 -5.15 8.47 6.25
C ARG A 174 -5.10 6.99 5.96
N HIS A 175 -4.10 6.58 5.19
CA HIS A 175 -3.76 5.19 4.87
C HIS A 175 -4.94 4.47 4.19
N SER A 176 -5.44 5.01 3.08
CA SER A 176 -6.45 4.34 2.24
C SER A 176 -5.84 3.21 1.40
N GLY A 177 -4.54 3.29 1.07
CA GLY A 177 -3.89 2.36 0.13
C GLY A 177 -4.32 2.65 -1.29
N CYS A 178 -5.02 1.69 -1.91
CA CYS A 178 -5.60 1.77 -3.26
C CYS A 178 -4.66 1.57 -4.44
N GLN A 179 -3.54 0.85 -4.30
CA GLN A 179 -2.84 0.38 -5.51
C GLN A 179 -3.65 -0.76 -6.15
N LEU A 180 -3.91 -0.66 -7.46
CA LEU A 180 -4.50 -1.71 -8.27
C LEU A 180 -3.50 -2.14 -9.35
N GLU A 181 -3.46 -3.43 -9.67
CA GLU A 181 -2.70 -3.94 -10.82
C GLU A 181 -3.26 -5.31 -11.22
N PHE A 182 -3.42 -5.56 -12.52
CA PHE A 182 -3.64 -6.93 -13.00
C PHE A 182 -2.30 -7.65 -13.15
N GLY A 183 -2.14 -8.75 -12.41
CA GLY A 183 -0.93 -9.56 -12.49
C GLY A 183 -0.87 -10.40 -13.77
N PRO A 184 0.29 -11.00 -14.09
CA PRO A 184 0.43 -11.93 -15.21
C PRO A 184 -0.41 -13.20 -15.05
N ASP A 185 -0.96 -13.44 -13.86
CA ASP A 185 -1.90 -14.52 -13.54
C ASP A 185 -3.36 -14.15 -13.80
N ASN A 186 -3.64 -12.96 -14.36
CA ASN A 186 -4.97 -12.41 -14.66
C ASN A 186 -5.87 -12.13 -13.45
N TYR A 187 -5.30 -12.08 -12.24
CA TYR A 187 -6.01 -11.63 -11.04
C TYR A 187 -5.77 -10.15 -10.80
N LEU A 188 -6.79 -9.49 -10.23
CA LEU A 188 -6.63 -8.13 -9.74
C LEU A 188 -5.96 -8.17 -8.37
N TRP A 189 -4.80 -7.53 -8.27
CA TRP A 189 -4.07 -7.34 -7.03
C TRP A 189 -4.41 -5.96 -6.45
N VAL A 190 -4.70 -5.93 -5.14
CA VAL A 190 -5.15 -4.73 -4.44
C VAL A 190 -4.30 -4.50 -3.21
N GLY A 191 -3.56 -3.40 -3.17
CA GLY A 191 -2.86 -2.93 -1.98
C GLY A 191 -3.78 -2.08 -1.10
N THR A 192 -4.13 -2.58 0.09
CA THR A 192 -5.02 -1.87 1.02
C THR A 192 -4.26 -1.21 2.15
N GLY A 193 -4.70 -0.02 2.56
CA GLY A 193 -4.15 0.64 3.74
C GLY A 193 -4.76 0.12 5.04
N ASP A 194 -4.12 0.42 6.16
CA ASP A 194 -4.49 -0.06 7.50
C ASP A 194 -5.42 0.89 8.26
N ALA A 195 -5.89 1.95 7.61
CA ALA A 195 -6.64 3.04 8.22
C ALA A 195 -5.92 3.67 9.42
N ALA A 196 -4.59 3.71 9.42
CA ALA A 196 -3.75 4.21 10.51
C ALA A 196 -4.00 3.54 11.86
N ILE A 197 -4.54 2.32 11.85
CA ILE A 197 -4.80 1.51 13.03
C ILE A 197 -3.82 0.34 13.01
N GLY A 198 -2.81 0.38 13.88
CA GLY A 198 -1.70 -0.59 13.86
C GLY A 198 -2.10 -2.06 14.10
N SER A 199 -3.29 -2.32 14.66
CA SER A 199 -3.82 -3.68 14.81
C SER A 199 -4.53 -4.21 13.56
N THR A 200 -4.97 -3.35 12.64
CA THR A 200 -5.71 -3.73 11.43
C THR A 200 -4.97 -4.74 10.55
N PRO A 201 -3.65 -4.59 10.28
CA PRO A 201 -2.93 -5.57 9.47
C PRO A 201 -2.85 -6.96 10.11
N GLN A 202 -2.91 -7.03 11.44
CA GLN A 202 -2.82 -8.29 12.21
C GLN A 202 -4.16 -9.02 12.32
N ASP A 203 -5.28 -8.35 12.11
CA ASP A 203 -6.60 -8.98 12.09
C ASP A 203 -6.81 -9.72 10.75
N PRO A 204 -6.92 -11.06 10.74
CA PRO A 204 -7.12 -11.84 9.52
C PRO A 204 -8.54 -11.68 8.94
N THR A 205 -9.49 -11.16 9.72
CA THR A 205 -10.86 -10.90 9.26
C THR A 205 -11.02 -9.51 8.63
N SER A 206 -10.02 -8.63 8.80
CA SER A 206 -10.00 -7.30 8.20
C SER A 206 -9.32 -7.29 6.83
N LEU A 207 -9.93 -6.55 5.90
CA LEU A 207 -9.36 -6.28 4.58
C LEU A 207 -8.27 -5.20 4.57
N GLY A 208 -8.01 -4.52 5.70
CA GLY A 208 -7.03 -3.44 5.78
C GLY A 208 -5.58 -3.91 6.01
N GLY A 209 -4.64 -3.16 5.44
CA GLY A 209 -3.20 -3.41 5.55
C GLY A 209 -2.78 -4.74 4.90
N LYS A 210 -3.44 -5.13 3.81
CA LYS A 210 -3.26 -6.40 3.11
C LYS A 210 -2.86 -6.19 1.65
N ILE A 211 -2.36 -7.27 1.04
CA ILE A 211 -2.32 -7.43 -0.42
C ILE A 211 -3.40 -8.46 -0.75
N LEU A 212 -4.48 -8.02 -1.39
CA LEU A 212 -5.58 -8.89 -1.80
C LEU A 212 -5.36 -9.37 -3.23
N ARG A 213 -5.81 -10.59 -3.53
CA ARG A 213 -5.86 -11.16 -4.88
C ARG A 213 -7.31 -11.52 -5.18
N VAL A 214 -7.87 -10.93 -6.24
CA VAL A 214 -9.29 -10.91 -6.51
C VAL A 214 -9.55 -11.54 -7.88
N ASP A 215 -10.52 -12.44 -7.93
CA ASP A 215 -11.01 -13.05 -9.17
C ASP A 215 -12.08 -12.14 -9.83
N ARG A 216 -12.23 -12.26 -11.14
CA ARG A 216 -13.02 -11.36 -11.99
C ARG A 216 -14.52 -11.68 -12.02
#